data_AF-A0A6J7U988-F1
#
_entry.id   AF-A0A6J7U988-F1
#
_cell.length_a   1.000
_cell.length_b   1.000
_cell.length_c   1.000
_cell.angle_alpha   90.00
_cell.angle_beta   90.00
_cell.angle_gamma   90.00
#
_symmetry.space_group_name_H-M   'P 1'
#
loop_
_entity.id
_entity.type
_entity.pdbx_description
1 polymer ?
#
loop_
_entity_poly.entity_id
_entity_poly.type
_entity_poly.pdbx_seq_one_letter_code
_entity_poly.pdbx_strand_id
1 'polypeptide(L)'
;MLWGFAEWGAKVHSLGDHLTDPLEKLVFPMRLFVRVKSTHPDHARNIVNFLEIATRFLPVLESDLSEHIQELATAKLLTCDDPDVAARNIQAVLLATVVNQVTDQKAKVEAADASIRVALRMVGISEVKARKLTESKLPDFKG
;
A
#
# COMPACT_ATOMS: atom_id res chain seq x y z
N MET A 1 -8.30 -18.61 -3.72
CA MET A 1 -7.13 -17.84 -4.19
C MET A 1 -7.54 -16.48 -4.73
N LEU A 2 -8.17 -16.38 -5.90
CA LEU A 2 -8.74 -15.10 -6.40
C LEU A 2 -9.76 -14.50 -5.43
N TRP A 3 -10.61 -15.35 -4.86
CA TRP A 3 -11.59 -14.97 -3.84
C TRP A 3 -10.96 -14.31 -2.60
N GLY A 4 -9.80 -14.80 -2.15
CA GLY A 4 -9.14 -14.24 -0.96
C GLY A 4 -8.48 -12.88 -1.22
N PHE A 5 -8.03 -12.61 -2.45
CA PHE A 5 -7.57 -11.27 -2.83
C PHE A 5 -8.75 -10.30 -3.01
N ALA A 6 -9.88 -10.78 -3.54
CA ALA A 6 -11.10 -9.98 -3.67
C ALA A 6 -11.70 -9.64 -2.30
N GLU A 7 -11.77 -10.60 -1.36
CA GLU A 7 -12.18 -10.36 0.03
C GLU A 7 -11.26 -9.37 0.73
N TRP A 8 -9.93 -9.53 0.54
CA TRP A 8 -8.96 -8.59 1.06
C TRP A 8 -9.20 -7.18 0.51
N GLY A 9 -9.37 -7.04 -0.81
CA GLY A 9 -9.65 -5.76 -1.45
C GLY A 9 -10.95 -5.12 -0.96
N ALA A 10 -12.02 -5.90 -0.83
CA ALA A 10 -13.30 -5.43 -0.31
C ALA A 10 -13.19 -4.98 1.16
N LYS A 11 -12.43 -5.72 1.99
CA LYS A 11 -12.19 -5.36 3.38
C LYS A 11 -11.36 -4.08 3.48
N VAL A 12 -10.29 -3.96 2.69
CA VAL A 12 -9.47 -2.73 2.60
C VAL A 12 -10.31 -1.53 2.17
N HIS A 13 -11.19 -1.71 1.18
CA HIS A 13 -12.09 -0.65 0.71
C HIS A 13 -13.07 -0.23 1.80
N SER A 14 -13.75 -1.18 2.43
CA SER A 14 -14.68 -0.90 3.54
C SER A 14 -14.01 -0.19 4.72
N LEU A 15 -12.75 -0.56 5.02
CA LEU A 15 -11.94 0.11 6.03
C LEU A 15 -11.50 1.52 5.60
N GLY A 16 -11.49 1.81 4.30
CA GLY A 16 -11.16 3.13 3.75
C GLY A 16 -12.36 4.07 3.61
N ASP A 17 -13.60 3.55 3.60
CA ASP A 17 -14.82 4.34 3.30
C ASP A 17 -15.04 5.53 4.24
N HIS A 18 -14.59 5.43 5.49
CA HIS A 18 -14.72 6.49 6.48
C HIS A 18 -13.58 7.52 6.44
N LEU A 19 -12.54 7.30 5.63
CA LEU A 19 -11.44 8.23 5.48
C LEU A 19 -11.88 9.41 4.63
N THR A 20 -11.71 10.61 5.14
CA THR A 20 -12.03 11.85 4.42
C THR A 20 -10.79 12.55 3.87
N ASP A 21 -9.62 12.32 4.46
CA ASP A 21 -8.35 12.85 3.97
C ASP A 21 -7.91 12.08 2.71
N PRO A 22 -7.79 12.75 1.54
CA PRO A 22 -7.38 12.11 0.29
C PRO A 22 -6.00 11.42 0.38
N LEU A 23 -5.10 11.90 1.23
CA LEU A 23 -3.78 11.28 1.40
C LEU A 23 -3.84 10.05 2.30
N GLU A 24 -4.74 10.02 3.26
CA GLU A 24 -5.02 8.79 4.01
C GLU A 24 -5.67 7.74 3.08
N LYS A 25 -6.56 8.14 2.17
CA LYS A 25 -7.12 7.22 1.16
C LYS A 25 -6.05 6.57 0.26
N LEU A 26 -5.00 7.31 -0.08
CA LEU A 26 -3.85 6.78 -0.81
C LEU A 26 -3.00 5.84 0.06
N VAL A 27 -2.64 6.28 1.27
CA VAL A 27 -1.61 5.63 2.08
C VAL A 27 -2.16 4.46 2.90
N PHE A 28 -3.41 4.53 3.36
CA PHE A 28 -4.00 3.52 4.22
C PHE A 28 -4.02 2.11 3.59
N PRO A 29 -4.46 1.91 2.33
CA PRO A 29 -4.38 0.61 1.65
C PRO A 29 -2.95 0.08 1.56
N MET A 30 -1.97 0.95 1.28
CA MET A 30 -0.54 0.58 1.22
C MET A 30 -0.06 0.00 2.55
N ARG A 31 -0.45 0.63 3.66
CA ARG A 31 -0.09 0.20 5.01
C ARG A 31 -0.73 -1.13 5.37
N LEU A 32 -1.99 -1.36 4.98
CA LEU A 32 -2.64 -2.65 5.17
C LEU A 32 -1.94 -3.76 4.39
N PHE A 33 -1.50 -3.45 3.17
CA PHE A 33 -0.81 -4.40 2.29
C PHE A 33 0.57 -4.79 2.81
N VAL A 34 1.43 -3.83 3.14
CA VAL A 34 2.79 -4.17 3.62
C VAL A 34 2.77 -4.79 5.02
N ARG A 35 1.72 -4.56 5.80
CA ARG A 35 1.52 -5.17 7.14
C ARG A 35 0.57 -6.38 7.11
N VAL A 36 0.45 -7.06 5.97
CA VAL A 36 -0.50 -8.17 5.77
C VAL A 36 -0.41 -9.26 6.85
N LYS A 37 0.78 -9.52 7.42
CA LYS A 37 0.94 -10.47 8.55
C LYS A 37 0.08 -10.13 9.76
N SER A 38 -0.08 -8.85 10.10
CA SER A 38 -0.87 -8.41 11.25
C SER A 38 -2.30 -8.02 10.88
N THR A 39 -2.53 -7.58 9.64
CA THR A 39 -3.85 -7.09 9.21
C THR A 39 -4.71 -8.20 8.60
N HIS A 40 -4.09 -9.18 7.93
CA HIS A 40 -4.73 -10.25 7.17
C HIS A 40 -3.87 -11.53 7.16
N PRO A 41 -3.61 -12.14 8.33
CA PRO A 41 -2.65 -13.23 8.48
C PRO A 41 -2.90 -14.43 7.56
N ASP A 42 -4.17 -14.76 7.30
CA ASP A 42 -4.56 -15.88 6.45
C ASP A 42 -4.23 -15.65 4.97
N HIS A 43 -4.07 -14.39 4.55
CA HIS A 43 -3.72 -14.00 3.19
C HIS A 43 -2.21 -13.77 3.01
N ALA A 44 -1.48 -13.50 4.09
CA ALA A 44 -0.06 -13.16 4.05
C ALA A 44 0.79 -14.21 3.32
N ARG A 45 0.61 -15.49 3.65
CA ARG A 45 1.35 -16.59 2.99
C ARG A 45 0.93 -16.79 1.54
N ASN A 46 -0.34 -16.53 1.20
CA ASN A 46 -0.84 -16.71 -0.15
C ASN A 46 -0.19 -15.74 -1.14
N ILE A 47 0.13 -14.52 -0.72
CA ILE A 47 0.83 -13.53 -1.58
C ILE A 47 2.17 -14.08 -2.06
N VAL A 48 2.94 -14.73 -1.18
CA VAL A 48 4.28 -15.26 -1.53
C VAL A 48 4.18 -16.62 -2.21
N ASN A 49 3.36 -17.53 -1.70
CA ASN A 49 3.22 -18.89 -2.24
C ASN A 49 2.70 -18.89 -3.68
N PHE A 50 1.99 -17.84 -4.07
CA PHE A 50 1.41 -17.69 -5.40
C PHE A 50 1.81 -16.36 -6.04
N LEU A 51 3.06 -15.93 -5.79
CA LEU A 51 3.59 -14.66 -6.27
C LEU A 51 3.42 -14.49 -7.79
N GLU A 52 3.60 -15.56 -8.57
CA GLU A 52 3.38 -15.52 -10.02
C GLU A 52 1.93 -15.11 -10.37
N ILE A 53 0.94 -15.64 -9.67
CA ILE A 53 -0.47 -15.27 -9.86
C ILE A 53 -0.71 -13.85 -9.34
N ALA A 54 -0.18 -13.52 -8.16
CA ALA A 54 -0.30 -12.18 -7.58
C ALA A 54 0.28 -11.10 -8.52
N THR A 55 1.38 -11.41 -9.23
CA THR A 55 2.01 -10.46 -10.16
C THR A 55 1.14 -10.12 -11.38
N ARG A 56 0.13 -10.94 -11.70
CA ARG A 56 -0.83 -10.64 -12.78
C ARG A 56 -1.76 -9.47 -12.46
N PHE A 57 -1.87 -9.10 -11.19
CA PHE A 57 -2.67 -7.95 -10.73
C PHE A 57 -1.87 -6.65 -10.67
N LEU A 58 -0.55 -6.69 -10.89
CA LEU A 58 0.29 -5.49 -10.83
C LEU A 58 -0.12 -4.41 -11.83
N PRO A 59 -0.51 -4.72 -13.09
CA PRO A 59 -0.98 -3.69 -14.00
C PRO A 59 -2.24 -2.98 -13.52
N VAL A 60 -3.15 -3.70 -12.84
CA VAL A 60 -4.36 -3.11 -12.25
C VAL A 60 -3.96 -2.19 -11.09
N LEU A 61 -3.09 -2.66 -10.19
CA LEU A 61 -2.59 -1.85 -9.09
C LEU A 61 -1.81 -0.62 -9.56
N GLU A 62 -0.99 -0.73 -10.61
CA GLU A 62 -0.28 0.39 -11.23
C GLU A 62 -1.28 1.41 -11.79
N SER A 63 -2.31 0.96 -12.52
CA SER A 63 -3.36 1.82 -13.05
C SER A 63 -4.11 2.58 -11.94
N ASP A 64 -4.57 1.87 -10.92
CA ASP A 64 -5.31 2.45 -9.80
C ASP A 64 -4.44 3.47 -9.03
N LEU A 65 -3.16 3.14 -8.82
CA LEU A 65 -2.22 4.06 -8.19
C LEU A 65 -1.97 5.30 -9.06
N SER A 66 -1.80 5.13 -10.37
CA SER A 66 -1.57 6.24 -11.29
C SER A 66 -2.74 7.21 -11.30
N GLU A 67 -3.96 6.70 -11.43
CA GLU A 67 -5.19 7.50 -11.39
C GLU A 67 -5.27 8.31 -10.08
N HIS A 68 -5.08 7.64 -8.93
CA HIS A 68 -5.16 8.29 -7.63
C HIS A 68 -4.03 9.33 -7.44
N ILE A 69 -2.81 9.06 -7.91
CA ILE A 69 -1.69 10.02 -7.87
C ILE A 69 -1.99 11.23 -8.76
N GLN A 70 -2.55 11.01 -9.95
CA GLN A 70 -2.91 12.06 -10.90
C GLN A 70 -4.00 12.98 -10.35
N GLU A 71 -5.04 12.41 -9.71
CA GLU A 71 -6.10 13.17 -9.04
C GLU A 71 -5.52 14.06 -7.93
N LEU A 72 -4.67 13.49 -7.09
CA LEU A 72 -4.06 14.21 -5.97
C LEU A 72 -3.04 15.28 -6.44
N ALA A 73 -2.32 15.03 -7.53
CA ALA A 73 -1.45 16.01 -8.16
C ALA A 73 -2.26 17.18 -8.75
N THR A 74 -3.39 16.88 -9.41
CA THR A 74 -4.33 17.88 -9.94
C THR A 74 -4.92 18.74 -8.82
N ALA A 75 -5.24 18.13 -7.68
CA ALA A 75 -5.68 18.81 -6.46
C ALA A 75 -4.54 19.56 -5.73
N LYS A 76 -3.31 19.54 -6.25
CA LYS A 76 -2.10 20.15 -5.66
C LYS A 76 -1.76 19.61 -4.27
N LEU A 77 -2.17 18.37 -3.99
CA LEU A 77 -1.84 17.65 -2.75
C LEU A 77 -0.52 16.88 -2.87
N LEU A 78 -0.10 16.55 -4.09
CA LEU A 78 1.16 15.92 -4.45
C LEU A 78 1.96 16.79 -5.42
N THR A 79 3.25 16.49 -5.54
CA THR A 79 4.11 17.01 -6.61
C THR A 79 4.66 15.81 -7.37
N CYS A 80 4.11 15.58 -8.56
CA CYS A 80 4.44 14.43 -9.39
C CYS A 80 4.30 14.82 -10.87
N ASP A 81 5.41 14.78 -11.59
CA ASP A 81 5.45 15.15 -13.01
C ASP A 81 5.01 13.99 -13.92
N ASP A 82 5.21 12.75 -13.46
CA ASP A 82 4.88 11.51 -14.19
C ASP A 82 4.19 10.52 -13.23
N PRO A 83 2.85 10.59 -13.12
CA PRO A 83 2.07 9.71 -12.25
C PRO A 83 2.24 8.21 -12.56
N ASP A 84 2.38 7.84 -13.83
CA ASP A 84 2.52 6.44 -14.25
C ASP A 84 3.87 5.87 -13.78
N VAL A 85 4.96 6.63 -13.96
CA VAL A 85 6.28 6.22 -13.48
C VAL A 85 6.31 6.17 -11.95
N ALA A 86 5.69 7.13 -11.28
CA ALA A 86 5.58 7.10 -9.82
C ALA A 86 4.78 5.88 -9.34
N ALA A 87 3.64 5.59 -9.94
CA ALA A 87 2.80 4.45 -9.62
C ALA A 87 3.55 3.12 -9.76
N ARG A 88 4.27 2.90 -10.86
CA ARG A 88 5.08 1.70 -11.07
C ARG A 88 6.16 1.52 -10.01
N ASN A 89 6.86 2.60 -9.65
CA ASN A 89 7.90 2.54 -8.63
C ASN A 89 7.32 2.27 -7.23
N ILE A 90 6.21 2.92 -6.89
CA ILE A 90 5.50 2.68 -5.63
C ILE A 90 5.02 1.23 -5.58
N GLN A 91 4.39 0.73 -6.65
CA GLN A 91 3.96 -0.66 -6.78
C GLN A 91 5.12 -1.66 -6.58
N ALA A 92 6.30 -1.38 -7.15
CA ALA A 92 7.49 -2.22 -6.95
C ALA A 92 7.96 -2.22 -5.49
N VAL A 93 7.99 -1.04 -4.83
CA VAL A 93 8.34 -0.91 -3.41
C VAL A 93 7.35 -1.68 -2.53
N LEU A 94 6.05 -1.57 -2.80
CA LEU A 94 5.01 -2.29 -2.04
C LEU A 94 5.18 -3.80 -2.17
N LEU A 95 5.43 -4.30 -3.39
CA LEU A 95 5.62 -5.73 -3.64
C LEU A 95 6.87 -6.27 -2.94
N ALA A 96 8.01 -5.59 -3.09
CA ALA A 96 9.25 -5.98 -2.42
C ALA A 96 9.09 -5.97 -0.89
N THR A 97 8.39 -4.96 -0.37
CA THR A 97 8.15 -4.81 1.07
C THR A 97 7.26 -5.92 1.60
N VAL A 98 6.14 -6.24 0.93
CA VAL A 98 5.26 -7.32 1.41
C VAL A 98 5.94 -8.68 1.34
N VAL A 99 6.73 -8.95 0.28
CA VAL A 99 7.50 -10.20 0.17
C VAL A 99 8.47 -10.31 1.34
N ASN A 100 9.28 -9.27 1.60
CA ASN A 100 10.20 -9.25 2.72
C ASN A 100 9.48 -9.42 4.06
N GLN A 101 8.37 -8.68 4.26
CA GLN A 101 7.56 -8.79 5.46
C GLN A 101 7.00 -10.19 5.65
N VAL A 102 6.69 -10.93 4.60
CA VAL A 102 6.14 -12.29 4.71
C VAL A 102 7.24 -13.33 4.92
N THR A 103 8.35 -13.26 4.18
CA THR A 103 9.39 -14.30 4.15
C THR A 103 10.42 -14.17 5.27
N ASP A 104 10.75 -12.96 5.71
CA ASP A 104 11.67 -12.75 6.82
C ASP A 104 10.91 -12.79 8.16
N GLN A 105 11.34 -13.67 9.06
CA GLN A 105 10.78 -13.80 10.40
C GLN A 105 11.19 -12.66 11.33
N LYS A 106 12.27 -11.93 11.01
CA LYS A 106 12.78 -10.78 11.77
C LYS A 106 12.27 -9.45 11.23
N ALA A 107 11.51 -9.47 10.14
CA ALA A 107 10.95 -8.27 9.54
C ALA A 107 10.10 -7.50 10.56
N LYS A 108 10.36 -6.21 10.66
CA LYS A 108 9.68 -5.30 11.59
C LYS A 108 8.68 -4.41 10.85
N VAL A 109 7.59 -4.04 11.50
CA VAL A 109 6.56 -3.15 10.93
C VAL A 109 7.15 -1.78 10.60
N GLU A 110 8.05 -1.26 11.43
CA GLU A 110 8.69 0.04 11.24
C GLU A 110 9.53 0.10 9.95
N ALA A 111 10.10 -1.05 9.54
CA ALA A 111 10.81 -1.16 8.27
C ALA A 111 9.85 -1.13 7.07
N ALA A 112 8.66 -1.73 7.20
CA ALA A 112 7.63 -1.64 6.17
C ALA A 112 7.13 -0.20 6.00
N ASP A 113 6.92 0.50 7.11
CA ASP A 113 6.52 1.90 7.09
C ASP A 113 7.60 2.78 6.48
N ALA A 114 8.88 2.49 6.75
CA ALA A 114 10.01 3.19 6.13
C ALA A 114 9.99 3.06 4.61
N SER A 115 9.70 1.87 4.07
CA SER A 115 9.55 1.67 2.63
C SER A 115 8.44 2.55 2.04
N ILE A 116 7.27 2.61 2.69
CA ILE A 116 6.18 3.49 2.25
C ILE A 116 6.60 4.96 2.31
N ARG A 117 7.30 5.40 3.37
CA ARG A 117 7.77 6.80 3.45
C ARG A 117 8.68 7.17 2.29
N VAL A 118 9.60 6.27 1.90
CA VAL A 118 10.47 6.49 0.74
C VAL A 118 9.64 6.60 -0.55
N ALA A 119 8.68 5.70 -0.74
CA ALA A 119 7.75 5.74 -1.86
C ALA A 119 6.97 7.07 -1.93
N LEU A 120 6.46 7.57 -0.80
CA LEU A 120 5.70 8.83 -0.74
C LEU A 120 6.54 10.06 -1.09
N ARG A 121 7.85 10.03 -0.85
CA ARG A 121 8.76 11.10 -1.28
C ARG A 121 8.88 11.19 -2.80
N MET A 122 8.64 10.10 -3.53
CA MET A 122 8.65 10.10 -5.01
C MET A 122 7.50 10.93 -5.59
N VAL A 123 6.44 11.16 -4.82
CA VAL A 123 5.28 12.00 -5.18
C VAL A 123 5.23 13.33 -4.38
N GLY A 124 6.38 13.76 -3.86
CA GLY A 124 6.54 15.08 -3.25
C GLY A 124 5.99 15.21 -1.83
N ILE A 125 5.62 14.12 -1.15
CA ILE A 125 5.22 14.18 0.26
C ILE A 125 6.47 14.36 1.13
N SER A 126 6.47 15.39 1.99
CA SER A 126 7.56 15.65 2.92
C SER A 126 7.73 14.53 3.95
N GLU A 127 8.95 14.33 4.46
CA GLU A 127 9.25 13.30 5.47
C GLU A 127 8.33 13.40 6.70
N VAL A 128 8.09 14.62 7.20
CA VAL A 128 7.22 14.86 8.36
C VAL A 128 5.80 14.39 8.08
N LYS A 129 5.26 14.70 6.90
CA LYS A 129 3.91 14.30 6.50
C LYS A 129 3.83 12.80 6.23
N ALA A 130 4.82 12.23 5.56
CA ALA A 130 4.92 10.80 5.30
C ALA A 130 4.97 9.98 6.60
N ARG A 131 5.71 10.44 7.62
CA ARG A 131 5.70 9.83 8.96
C ARG A 131 4.32 9.82 9.59
N LYS A 132 3.64 10.97 9.59
CA LYS A 132 2.28 11.05 10.14
C LYS A 132 1.32 10.07 9.47
N LEU A 133 1.35 9.98 8.15
CA LEU A 133 0.49 9.07 7.36
C LEU A 133 0.83 7.59 7.62
N THR A 134 2.11 7.26 7.81
CA THR A 134 2.57 5.87 7.95
C THR A 134 2.55 5.33 9.37
N GLU A 135 2.81 6.17 10.37
CA GLU A 135 2.97 5.75 11.78
C GLU A 135 1.68 5.86 12.60
N SER A 136 0.61 6.43 12.04
CA SER A 136 -0.70 6.50 12.72
C SER A 136 -1.22 5.12 13.14
N LYS A 137 -1.98 5.00 14.24
CA LYS A 137 -2.45 3.67 14.65
C LYS A 137 -3.44 3.10 13.60
N LEU A 138 -3.23 1.86 13.17
CA LEU A 138 -4.23 1.15 12.37
C LEU A 138 -5.38 0.66 13.28
N PRO A 139 -6.62 0.58 12.78
CA PRO A 139 -7.71 -0.02 13.54
C PRO A 139 -7.40 -1.48 13.86
N ASP A 140 -7.93 -1.98 14.98
CA ASP A 140 -7.74 -3.37 15.38
C ASP A 140 -8.52 -4.29 14.42
N PHE A 141 -7.81 -5.14 13.68
CA PHE A 141 -8.41 -6.12 12.79
C PHE A 141 -8.73 -7.38 13.59
N LYS A 142 -9.99 -7.56 13.99
CA LYS A 142 -10.45 -8.87 14.47
C LYS A 142 -10.44 -9.83 13.27
N GLY A 143 -9.68 -10.91 13.42
CA GLY A 143 -9.68 -12.06 12.49
C GLY A 143 -11.02 -12.76 12.51
#